data_AF-A0A5D3E0Z2-F1
#
_entry.id   AF-A0A5D3E0Z2-F1
#
_cell.length_a   1.000
_cell.length_b   1.000
_cell.length_c   1.000
_cell.angle_alpha   90.00
_cell.angle_beta   90.00
_cell.angle_gamma   90.00
#
_symmetry.space_group_name_H-M   'P 1'
#
loop_
_entity.id
_entity.type
_entity.pdbx_description
1 polymer ?
#
loop_
_entity_poly.entity_id
_entity_poly.type
_entity_poly.pdbx_seq_one_letter_code
_entity_poly.pdbx_strand_id
1 'polypeptide(L)'
;MGYGRLNETDPGGPSDSSSVASAFQLSAHHPTPNRSTTRLLLISFLSLLLIVAAAVSATFLIGLRTASPARSDPNLPRKPTQAISKACSRTRFPTLCVNSLLDFPGSLNANEQDLVHISFNITLQHLNKALYSSSEISSLQMDLRVRSAYDACLELLDDSIDAVSRSLQSVAPSSSSSTPQRLGSSEDIITWLSAALTNQDTCTDGFSELSGTVKNQMADKLHNLSELVSNCLALFSGSETSDFAGVPIQNKRRLMKEEGENEDSSGNFPRWMRERERRLLTLPVGVLQADIVVSQNGNGTVKTIAEAIKKAPQYSNRRTIIYVMAGR
;
A
#
# COMPACT_ATOMS: atom_id res chain seq x y z
N MET A 1 -25.74 -23.60 -57.17
CA MET A 1 -27.17 -24.00 -57.14
C MET A 1 -27.70 -23.57 -55.78
N GLY A 2 -28.86 -22.92 -55.59
CA GLY A 2 -30.09 -22.91 -56.39
C GLY A 2 -31.00 -24.07 -55.96
N TYR A 3 -32.25 -23.89 -55.51
CA TYR A 3 -33.14 -22.71 -55.56
C TYR A 3 -34.24 -22.75 -54.47
N GLY A 4 -34.80 -21.58 -54.12
CA GLY A 4 -36.25 -21.37 -53.91
C GLY A 4 -36.90 -21.89 -52.60
N ARG A 5 -38.21 -21.69 -52.37
CA ARG A 5 -39.27 -20.96 -53.11
C ARG A 5 -40.51 -20.76 -52.18
N LEU A 6 -41.58 -20.10 -52.68
CA LEU A 6 -42.99 -20.02 -52.19
C LEU A 6 -43.24 -18.87 -51.19
N ASN A 7 -44.13 -17.88 -51.44
CA ASN A 7 -45.62 -17.82 -51.71
C ASN A 7 -46.40 -17.66 -50.38
N GLU A 8 -47.63 -17.11 -50.24
CA GLU A 8 -48.72 -16.52 -51.09
C GLU A 8 -49.65 -15.67 -50.13
N THR A 9 -50.67 -14.84 -50.45
CA THR A 9 -51.46 -14.37 -51.63
C THR A 9 -51.45 -12.80 -51.66
N ASP A 10 -52.21 -11.94 -52.38
CA ASP A 10 -53.44 -11.89 -53.23
C ASP A 10 -54.81 -12.02 -52.50
N PRO A 11 -56.00 -11.51 -52.96
CA PRO A 11 -56.35 -10.63 -54.11
C PRO A 11 -57.30 -9.43 -53.79
N GLY A 12 -57.64 -8.60 -54.80
CA GLY A 12 -58.79 -7.66 -54.72
C GLY A 12 -58.97 -6.69 -55.91
N GLY A 13 -60.00 -6.91 -56.74
CA GLY A 13 -60.53 -5.97 -57.76
C GLY A 13 -62.07 -6.10 -57.84
N PRO A 14 -62.75 -5.81 -58.96
CA PRO A 14 -62.36 -5.09 -60.18
C PRO A 14 -63.44 -4.04 -60.59
N SER A 15 -63.69 -3.85 -61.90
CA SER A 15 -64.81 -3.11 -62.53
C SER A 15 -64.74 -1.55 -62.53
N ASP A 16 -65.29 -0.81 -63.51
CA ASP A 16 -66.14 -1.20 -64.65
C ASP A 16 -65.97 -0.32 -65.93
N SER A 17 -66.58 -0.78 -67.04
CA SER A 17 -67.05 -0.10 -68.28
C SER A 17 -66.79 1.42 -68.45
N SER A 18 -66.01 1.88 -69.45
CA SER A 18 -66.21 1.92 -70.92
C SER A 18 -66.98 3.13 -71.48
N SER A 19 -66.41 3.84 -72.47
CA SER A 19 -67.14 4.51 -73.56
C SER A 19 -66.18 4.94 -74.69
N VAL A 20 -66.71 5.37 -75.84
CA VAL A 20 -65.96 5.62 -77.09
C VAL A 20 -66.21 7.04 -77.60
N ALA A 21 -65.14 7.78 -77.96
CA ALA A 21 -65.16 8.79 -79.02
C ALA A 21 -63.72 9.24 -79.39
N SER A 22 -63.46 9.47 -80.68
CA SER A 22 -62.20 10.05 -81.17
C SER A 22 -62.29 11.58 -81.22
N ALA A 23 -61.19 12.27 -80.92
CA ALA A 23 -61.02 13.71 -81.14
C ALA A 23 -59.68 14.00 -81.85
N PHE A 24 -59.57 15.18 -82.48
CA PHE A 24 -58.49 15.52 -83.41
C PHE A 24 -57.12 15.77 -82.76
N GLN A 25 -56.07 15.66 -83.58
CA GLN A 25 -54.68 15.91 -83.21
C GLN A 25 -54.42 17.38 -82.83
N LEU A 26 -53.57 17.59 -81.83
CA LEU A 26 -52.63 18.72 -81.83
C LEU A 26 -51.32 18.30 -81.17
N SER A 27 -50.18 18.76 -81.70
CA SER A 27 -48.86 18.39 -81.21
C SER A 27 -48.39 19.35 -80.11
N ALA A 28 -47.92 18.82 -78.98
CA ALA A 28 -47.32 19.61 -77.90
C ALA A 28 -46.15 18.85 -77.26
N HIS A 29 -44.96 19.46 -77.29
CA HIS A 29 -43.74 18.92 -76.71
C HIS A 29 -43.61 19.41 -75.26
N HIS A 30 -43.41 18.51 -74.29
CA HIS A 30 -43.02 18.89 -72.92
C HIS A 30 -41.88 18.00 -72.37
N PRO A 31 -41.08 18.50 -71.41
CA PRO A 31 -39.72 18.00 -71.16
C PRO A 31 -39.60 16.98 -70.02
N THR A 32 -38.48 16.25 -70.02
CA THR A 32 -38.06 15.37 -68.92
C THR A 32 -37.27 16.13 -67.84
N PRO A 33 -37.43 15.81 -66.54
CA PRO A 33 -36.63 16.40 -65.48
C PRO A 33 -35.19 15.86 -65.45
N ASN A 34 -34.21 16.74 -65.23
CA ASN A 34 -32.80 16.44 -65.47
C ASN A 34 -32.12 15.70 -64.30
N ARG A 35 -31.33 14.66 -64.61
CA ARG A 35 -30.76 13.68 -63.66
C ARG A 35 -29.48 14.17 -62.94
N SER A 36 -29.10 15.43 -63.13
CA SER A 36 -27.84 16.04 -62.66
C SER A 36 -27.98 16.84 -61.35
N THR A 37 -29.07 17.58 -61.18
CA THR A 37 -29.25 18.52 -60.05
C THR A 37 -29.39 17.80 -58.71
N THR A 38 -30.07 16.66 -58.67
CA THR A 38 -30.19 15.81 -57.47
C THR A 38 -28.85 15.26 -56.99
N ARG A 39 -27.92 14.95 -57.90
CA ARG A 39 -26.55 14.55 -57.54
C ARG A 39 -25.75 15.70 -56.94
N LEU A 40 -25.88 16.92 -57.50
CA LEU A 40 -25.23 18.11 -56.96
C LEU A 40 -25.75 18.46 -55.55
N LEU A 41 -27.06 18.34 -55.32
CA LEU A 41 -27.66 18.53 -54.00
C LEU A 41 -27.17 17.49 -52.97
N LEU A 42 -27.07 16.21 -53.35
CA LEU A 42 -26.52 15.17 -52.47
C LEU A 42 -25.04 15.41 -52.13
N ILE A 43 -24.23 15.84 -53.09
CA ILE A 43 -22.81 16.19 -52.86
C ILE A 43 -22.71 17.41 -51.92
N SER A 44 -23.58 18.40 -52.07
CA SER A 44 -23.66 19.59 -51.20
C SER A 44 -24.05 19.23 -49.75
N PHE A 45 -25.00 18.30 -49.57
CA PHE A 45 -25.35 17.80 -48.24
C PHE A 45 -24.23 16.97 -47.61
N LEU A 46 -23.51 16.15 -48.39
CA LEU A 46 -22.37 15.37 -47.91
C LEU A 46 -21.19 16.25 -47.50
N SER A 47 -20.86 17.29 -48.26
CA SER A 47 -19.79 18.22 -47.89
C SER A 47 -20.15 19.02 -46.63
N LEU A 48 -21.40 19.48 -46.50
CA LEU A 48 -21.88 20.16 -45.29
C LEU A 48 -21.80 19.26 -44.05
N LEU A 49 -22.22 17.99 -44.16
CA LEU A 49 -22.12 17.00 -43.08
C LEU A 49 -20.66 16.76 -42.65
N LEU A 50 -19.73 16.63 -43.60
CA LEU A 50 -18.30 16.45 -43.30
C LEU A 50 -17.69 17.68 -42.63
N ILE A 51 -18.08 18.90 -43.03
CA ILE A 51 -17.63 20.15 -42.39
C ILE A 51 -18.14 20.22 -40.93
N VAL A 52 -19.39 19.88 -40.68
CA VAL A 52 -19.95 19.84 -39.31
C VAL A 52 -19.24 18.77 -38.46
N ALA A 53 -19.01 17.57 -39.01
CA ALA A 53 -18.28 16.51 -38.31
C ALA A 53 -16.82 16.90 -37.99
N ALA A 54 -16.14 17.62 -38.90
CA ALA A 54 -14.82 18.17 -38.66
C ALA A 54 -14.82 19.25 -37.56
N ALA A 55 -15.83 20.13 -37.52
CA ALA A 55 -15.97 21.14 -36.48
C ALA A 55 -16.27 20.54 -35.08
N VAL A 56 -17.12 19.51 -35.01
CA VAL A 56 -17.44 18.80 -33.76
C VAL A 56 -16.24 17.99 -33.25
N SER A 57 -15.53 17.29 -34.14
CA SER A 57 -14.31 16.57 -33.73
C SER A 57 -13.18 17.51 -33.33
N ALA A 58 -13.01 18.65 -34.00
CA ALA A 58 -12.05 19.68 -33.58
C ALA A 58 -12.39 20.29 -32.21
N THR A 59 -13.63 20.65 -31.95
CA THR A 59 -14.03 21.20 -30.63
C THR A 59 -13.94 20.16 -29.52
N PHE A 60 -14.26 18.89 -29.78
CA PHE A 60 -14.08 17.79 -28.83
C PHE A 60 -12.59 17.52 -28.52
N LEU A 61 -11.73 17.51 -29.54
CA LEU A 61 -10.27 17.35 -29.37
C LEU A 61 -9.62 18.56 -28.68
N ILE A 62 -10.14 19.77 -28.87
CA ILE A 62 -9.72 20.96 -28.12
C ILE A 62 -10.17 20.84 -26.66
N GLY A 63 -11.42 20.42 -26.39
CA GLY A 63 -11.92 20.17 -25.03
C GLY A 63 -11.10 19.10 -24.27
N LEU A 64 -10.73 18.01 -24.94
CA LEU A 64 -9.83 16.99 -24.37
C LEU A 64 -8.40 17.48 -24.15
N ARG A 65 -7.95 18.52 -24.88
CA ARG A 65 -6.61 19.14 -24.70
C ARG A 65 -6.61 20.28 -23.68
N THR A 66 -7.74 20.94 -23.45
CA THR A 66 -7.89 21.94 -22.37
C THR A 66 -8.24 21.31 -21.03
N ALA A 67 -8.70 20.05 -21.02
CA ALA A 67 -8.79 19.18 -19.84
C ALA A 67 -7.41 18.78 -19.30
N SER A 68 -6.62 19.77 -18.89
CA SER A 68 -5.42 19.54 -18.08
C SER A 68 -5.83 18.86 -16.76
N PRO A 69 -5.17 17.77 -16.33
CA PRO A 69 -5.35 17.27 -14.97
C PRO A 69 -4.98 18.41 -14.01
N ALA A 70 -5.86 18.71 -13.05
CA ALA A 70 -5.76 19.90 -12.22
C ALA A 70 -4.43 19.94 -11.46
N ARG A 71 -3.48 20.74 -11.94
CA ARG A 71 -2.27 21.07 -11.19
C ARG A 71 -2.69 21.80 -9.92
N SER A 72 -2.70 21.07 -8.80
CA SER A 72 -2.86 21.67 -7.49
C SER A 72 -1.72 22.67 -7.28
N ASP A 73 -2.06 23.92 -6.99
CA ASP A 73 -1.08 24.88 -6.48
C ASP A 73 -0.54 24.34 -5.14
N PRO A 74 0.77 24.12 -4.98
CA PRO A 74 1.33 23.58 -3.73
C PRO A 74 1.21 24.55 -2.54
N ASN A 75 0.80 25.80 -2.76
CA ASN A 75 0.74 26.83 -1.72
C ASN A 75 -0.67 27.07 -1.14
N LEU A 76 -1.71 26.42 -1.69
CA LEU A 76 -3.05 26.51 -1.11
C LEU A 76 -3.22 25.50 0.04
N PRO A 77 -3.56 25.94 1.28
CA PRO A 77 -3.71 25.04 2.42
C PRO A 77 -4.89 24.08 2.22
N ARG A 78 -4.55 22.88 1.74
CA ARG A 78 -5.47 21.79 1.41
C ARG A 78 -6.13 21.27 2.70
N LYS A 79 -7.45 21.40 2.81
CA LYS A 79 -8.19 20.93 3.99
C LYS A 79 -8.18 19.39 4.05
N PRO A 80 -7.94 18.77 5.22
CA PRO A 80 -8.03 17.32 5.36
C PRO A 80 -9.46 16.83 5.16
N THR A 81 -9.58 15.62 4.62
CA THR A 81 -10.88 14.95 4.50
C THR A 81 -11.36 14.47 5.87
N GLN A 82 -12.64 14.09 5.97
CA GLN A 82 -13.18 13.49 7.19
C GLN A 82 -12.44 12.17 7.54
N ALA A 83 -12.06 11.37 6.53
CA ALA A 83 -11.28 10.16 6.71
C ALA A 83 -9.89 10.46 7.28
N ILE A 84 -9.12 11.37 6.68
CA ILE A 84 -7.80 11.81 7.19
C ILE A 84 -7.93 12.36 8.62
N SER A 85 -8.93 13.19 8.88
CA SER A 85 -9.16 13.80 10.20
C SER A 85 -9.50 12.77 11.28
N LYS A 86 -10.34 11.77 10.96
CA LYS A 86 -10.73 10.67 11.86
C LYS A 86 -9.58 9.68 12.09
N ALA A 87 -8.77 9.43 11.06
CA ALA A 87 -7.60 8.57 11.13
C ALA A 87 -6.53 9.21 12.04
N CYS A 88 -6.14 10.45 11.74
CA CYS A 88 -5.07 11.13 12.48
C CYS A 88 -5.43 11.51 13.92
N SER A 89 -6.71 11.69 14.28
CA SER A 89 -7.12 12.00 15.65
C SER A 89 -6.83 10.87 16.66
N ARG A 90 -6.52 9.66 16.17
CA ARG A 90 -6.09 8.50 16.99
C ARG A 90 -4.58 8.41 17.18
N THR A 91 -3.79 9.22 16.46
CA THR A 91 -2.33 9.14 16.44
C THR A 91 -1.68 10.04 17.48
N ARG A 92 -0.43 9.72 17.87
CA ARG A 92 0.33 10.53 18.86
C ARG A 92 0.76 11.88 18.31
N PHE A 93 0.97 12.01 17.00
CA PHE A 93 1.44 13.23 16.34
C PHE A 93 0.46 13.64 15.23
N PRO A 94 -0.76 14.10 15.59
CA PRO A 94 -1.86 14.28 14.65
C PRO A 94 -1.57 15.32 13.56
N THR A 95 -0.87 16.41 13.88
CA THR A 95 -0.49 17.44 12.90
C THR A 95 0.45 16.89 11.83
N LEU A 96 1.43 16.07 12.23
CA LEU A 96 2.34 15.39 11.30
C LEU A 96 1.59 14.39 10.43
N CYS A 97 0.71 13.57 11.03
CA CYS A 97 -0.15 12.63 10.31
C CYS A 97 -0.98 13.34 9.24
N VAL A 98 -1.66 14.44 9.60
CA VAL A 98 -2.50 15.21 8.68
C VAL A 98 -1.68 15.77 7.52
N ASN A 99 -0.54 16.41 7.81
CA ASN A 99 0.32 17.01 6.78
C ASN A 99 0.88 15.93 5.83
N SER A 100 1.50 14.88 6.37
CA SER A 100 2.10 13.81 5.55
C SER A 100 1.06 13.07 4.70
N LEU A 101 -0.17 12.88 5.17
CA LEU A 101 -1.24 12.34 4.35
C LEU A 101 -1.69 13.35 3.28
N LEU A 102 -1.85 14.64 3.61
CA LEU A 102 -2.25 15.69 2.66
C LEU A 102 -1.27 15.88 1.49
N ASP A 103 0.02 15.69 1.75
CA ASP A 103 1.09 15.81 0.76
C ASP A 103 1.17 14.57 -0.16
N PHE A 104 0.71 13.40 0.29
CA PHE A 104 0.78 12.16 -0.48
C PHE A 104 -0.19 12.13 -1.67
N PRO A 105 0.27 11.84 -2.90
CA PRO A 105 -0.61 11.79 -4.08
C PRO A 105 -1.76 10.79 -3.96
N GLY A 106 -3.00 11.26 -4.12
CA GLY A 106 -4.22 10.43 -4.13
C GLY A 106 -4.92 10.26 -2.77
N SER A 107 -4.29 10.67 -1.65
CA SER A 107 -4.84 10.51 -0.29
C SER A 107 -6.22 11.13 -0.05
N LEU A 108 -6.58 12.19 -0.78
CA LEU A 108 -7.89 12.84 -0.68
C LEU A 108 -9.06 11.93 -1.07
N ASN A 109 -8.81 10.91 -1.89
CA ASN A 109 -9.82 9.96 -2.37
C ASN A 109 -9.72 8.59 -1.66
N ALA A 110 -8.79 8.45 -0.71
CA ALA A 110 -8.47 7.21 -0.02
C ALA A 110 -9.51 6.87 1.06
N ASN A 111 -9.89 5.58 1.16
CA ASN A 111 -10.67 5.06 2.27
C ASN A 111 -9.80 4.80 3.52
N GLU A 112 -10.40 4.41 4.65
CA GLU A 112 -9.65 4.23 5.91
C GLU A 112 -8.56 3.14 5.83
N GLN A 113 -8.75 2.07 5.04
CA GLN A 113 -7.73 1.05 4.78
C GLN A 113 -6.63 1.58 3.85
N ASP A 114 -7.00 2.32 2.80
CA ASP A 114 -6.05 2.95 1.89
C ASP A 114 -5.13 3.92 2.63
N LEU A 115 -5.65 4.68 3.61
CA LEU A 115 -4.86 5.59 4.44
C LEU A 115 -3.81 4.88 5.29
N VAL A 116 -4.07 3.64 5.73
CA VAL A 116 -3.08 2.78 6.40
C VAL A 116 -1.97 2.39 5.42
N HIS A 117 -2.31 1.91 4.22
CA HIS A 117 -1.33 1.61 3.17
C HIS A 117 -0.49 2.83 2.77
N ILE A 118 -1.10 4.00 2.68
CA ILE A 118 -0.43 5.26 2.40
C ILE A 118 0.54 5.62 3.53
N SER A 119 0.14 5.45 4.80
CA SER A 119 1.02 5.70 5.94
C SER A 119 2.26 4.80 5.96
N PHE A 120 2.12 3.51 5.63
CA PHE A 120 3.27 2.62 5.43
C PHE A 120 4.21 3.11 4.32
N ASN A 121 3.66 3.53 3.17
CA ASN A 121 4.46 4.06 2.06
C ASN A 121 5.20 5.36 2.43
N ILE A 122 4.53 6.32 3.08
CA ILE A 122 5.15 7.55 3.60
C ILE A 122 6.32 7.21 4.53
N THR A 123 6.07 6.34 5.51
CA THR A 123 7.06 5.95 6.53
C THR A 123 8.28 5.30 5.88
N LEU A 124 8.05 4.37 4.94
CA LEU A 124 9.11 3.70 4.19
C LEU A 124 9.91 4.67 3.31
N GLN A 125 9.25 5.62 2.63
CA GLN A 125 9.90 6.66 1.84
C GLN A 125 10.78 7.58 2.70
N HIS A 126 10.31 7.99 3.88
CA HIS A 126 11.08 8.80 4.81
C HIS A 126 12.29 8.05 5.39
N LEU A 127 12.13 6.79 5.79
CA LEU A 127 13.25 5.95 6.26
C LEU A 127 14.31 5.75 5.17
N ASN A 128 13.90 5.43 3.93
CA ASN A 128 14.83 5.30 2.80
C ASN A 128 15.57 6.61 2.50
N LYS A 129 14.88 7.76 2.55
CA LYS A 129 15.49 9.08 2.39
C LYS A 129 16.49 9.38 3.52
N ALA A 130 16.18 9.00 4.76
CA ALA A 130 17.06 9.17 5.89
C ALA A 130 18.31 8.30 5.78
N LEU A 131 18.19 7.00 5.46
CA LEU A 131 19.32 6.12 5.23
C LEU A 131 20.20 6.62 4.08
N TYR A 132 19.61 6.91 2.92
CA TYR A 132 20.34 7.41 1.76
C TYR A 132 21.09 8.69 2.08
N SER A 133 20.42 9.71 2.61
CA SER A 133 21.07 10.98 2.92
C SER A 133 22.03 10.89 4.09
N SER A 134 21.85 9.95 5.03
CA SER A 134 22.85 9.70 6.08
C SER A 134 24.11 9.09 5.48
N SER A 135 23.98 8.17 4.51
CA SER A 135 25.14 7.55 3.84
C SER A 135 26.07 8.56 3.16
N GLU A 136 25.56 9.72 2.72
CA GLU A 136 26.35 10.82 2.13
C GLU A 136 27.45 11.33 3.08
N ILE A 137 27.20 11.32 4.40
CA ILE A 137 28.10 11.91 5.40
C ILE A 137 29.19 10.93 5.88
N SER A 138 29.19 9.70 5.35
CA SER A 138 30.19 8.65 5.59
C SER A 138 31.64 9.06 5.28
N SER A 139 31.81 10.09 4.46
CA SER A 139 33.09 10.66 4.02
C SER A 139 33.65 11.75 4.95
N LEU A 140 32.86 12.24 5.92
CA LEU A 140 33.34 13.21 6.92
C LEU A 140 34.36 12.57 7.85
N GLN A 141 35.33 13.37 8.31
CA GLN A 141 36.27 12.94 9.34
C GLN A 141 35.53 12.80 10.69
N MET A 142 35.63 11.63 11.30
CA MET A 142 35.00 11.27 12.57
C MET A 142 36.05 10.71 13.53
N ASP A 143 35.90 10.94 14.83
CA ASP A 143 36.57 10.11 15.83
C ASP A 143 35.91 8.72 15.92
N LEU A 144 36.57 7.79 16.61
CA LEU A 144 36.11 6.39 16.72
C LEU A 144 34.73 6.24 17.37
N ARG A 145 34.36 7.12 18.30
CA ARG A 145 33.07 7.06 19.02
C ARG A 145 31.94 7.62 18.17
N VAL A 146 32.18 8.76 17.50
CA VAL A 146 31.24 9.33 16.51
C VAL A 146 31.05 8.36 15.33
N ARG A 147 32.13 7.72 14.84
CA ARG A 147 32.04 6.72 13.78
C ARG A 147 31.21 5.50 14.20
N SER A 148 31.45 4.97 15.40
CA SER A 148 30.69 3.82 15.91
C SER A 148 29.20 4.12 16.09
N ALA A 149 28.82 5.34 16.54
CA ALA A 149 27.42 5.74 16.64
C ALA A 149 26.77 5.94 15.26
N TYR A 150 27.53 6.47 14.29
CA TYR A 150 27.11 6.65 12.91
C TYR A 150 26.85 5.32 12.20
N ASP A 151 27.80 4.38 12.21
CA ASP A 151 27.65 3.09 11.52
C ASP A 151 26.51 2.26 12.14
N ALA A 152 26.38 2.24 13.48
CA ALA A 152 25.25 1.59 14.16
C ALA A 152 23.90 2.23 13.83
N CYS A 153 23.84 3.55 13.60
CA CYS A 153 22.59 4.19 13.16
C CYS A 153 22.18 3.80 11.74
N LEU A 154 23.14 3.61 10.82
CA LEU A 154 22.84 3.13 9.47
C LEU A 154 22.26 1.71 9.51
N GLU A 155 22.82 0.83 10.33
CA GLU A 155 22.31 -0.54 10.56
C GLU A 155 20.88 -0.51 11.11
N LEU A 156 20.63 0.28 12.15
CA LEU A 156 19.30 0.46 12.75
C LEU A 156 18.26 1.07 11.77
N LEU A 157 18.70 1.92 10.84
CA LEU A 157 17.86 2.47 9.76
C LEU A 157 17.51 1.41 8.71
N ASP A 158 18.46 0.55 8.31
CA ASP A 158 18.22 -0.52 7.34
C ASP A 158 17.29 -1.61 7.92
N ASP A 159 17.50 -2.01 9.18
CA ASP A 159 16.59 -2.86 9.94
C ASP A 159 15.17 -2.26 10.02
N SER A 160 15.06 -0.93 10.19
CA SER A 160 13.77 -0.24 10.20
C SER A 160 13.08 -0.28 8.83
N ILE A 161 13.86 -0.28 7.75
CA ILE A 161 13.35 -0.39 6.37
C ILE A 161 12.86 -1.81 6.08
N ASP A 162 13.57 -2.87 6.50
CA ASP A 162 13.07 -4.26 6.41
C ASP A 162 11.77 -4.43 7.20
N ALA A 163 11.76 -4.00 8.46
CA ALA A 163 10.60 -4.10 9.35
C ALA A 163 9.34 -3.41 8.78
N VAL A 164 9.48 -2.18 8.28
CA VAL A 164 8.36 -1.43 7.66
C VAL A 164 8.00 -2.01 6.28
N SER A 165 8.96 -2.48 5.49
CA SER A 165 8.72 -3.12 4.19
C SER A 165 7.93 -4.43 4.32
N ARG A 166 8.33 -5.31 5.25
CA ARG A 166 7.60 -6.56 5.55
C ARG A 166 6.21 -6.28 6.11
N SER A 167 6.07 -5.24 6.91
CA SER A 167 4.75 -4.78 7.38
C SER A 167 3.84 -4.36 6.22
N LEU A 168 4.34 -3.54 5.30
CA LEU A 168 3.63 -3.11 4.08
C LEU A 168 3.24 -4.30 3.18
N GLN A 169 4.14 -5.27 3.02
CA GLN A 169 3.88 -6.51 2.26
C GLN A 169 2.82 -7.40 2.93
N SER A 170 2.73 -7.41 4.26
CA SER A 170 1.73 -8.19 5.00
C SER A 170 0.32 -7.60 4.98
N VAL A 171 0.17 -6.28 4.84
CA VAL A 171 -1.15 -5.66 4.64
C VAL A 171 -1.62 -5.71 3.19
N ALA A 172 -0.70 -5.79 2.22
CA ALA A 172 -0.97 -5.58 0.79
C ALA A 172 -2.16 -6.40 0.23
N PRO A 173 -3.09 -5.78 -0.52
CA PRO A 173 -4.22 -6.48 -1.12
C PRO A 173 -3.71 -7.47 -2.18
N SER A 174 -3.97 -8.76 -1.96
CA SER A 174 -3.47 -9.83 -2.84
C SER A 174 -4.19 -9.85 -4.18
N SER A 175 -3.44 -9.70 -5.26
CA SER A 175 -3.96 -9.44 -6.61
C SER A 175 -4.35 -10.68 -7.43
N SER A 176 -4.27 -11.89 -6.87
CA SER A 176 -4.58 -13.13 -7.58
C SER A 176 -5.17 -14.23 -6.69
N SER A 177 -5.97 -15.11 -7.30
CA SER A 177 -6.83 -16.08 -6.63
C SER A 177 -6.14 -17.42 -6.32
N SER A 178 -5.24 -17.44 -5.34
CA SER A 178 -4.77 -18.69 -4.71
C SER A 178 -4.18 -18.44 -3.32
N THR A 179 -5.05 -18.29 -2.31
CA THR A 179 -4.73 -18.10 -0.87
C THR A 179 -3.78 -16.92 -0.57
N PRO A 180 -4.28 -15.78 -0.04
CA PRO A 180 -3.43 -14.62 0.26
C PRO A 180 -2.45 -14.91 1.41
N GLN A 181 -1.22 -15.31 1.07
CA GLN A 181 -0.16 -15.54 2.05
C GLN A 181 0.43 -14.19 2.51
N ARG A 182 -0.26 -13.53 3.46
CA ARG A 182 0.32 -12.42 4.23
C ARG A 182 1.66 -12.87 4.83
N LEU A 183 2.69 -12.02 4.77
CA LEU A 183 4.02 -12.33 5.30
C LEU A 183 4.08 -12.42 6.84
N GLY A 184 3.06 -11.90 7.52
CA GLY A 184 2.91 -11.92 8.97
C GLY A 184 1.47 -11.67 9.41
N SER A 185 1.20 -11.98 10.68
CA SER A 185 -0.02 -11.63 11.41
C SER A 185 -0.06 -10.13 11.75
N SER A 186 -1.21 -9.67 12.26
CA SER A 186 -1.35 -8.28 12.72
C SER A 186 -0.50 -8.02 13.97
N GLU A 187 -0.25 -9.03 14.80
CA GLU A 187 0.74 -8.99 15.88
C GLU A 187 2.19 -8.91 15.37
N ASP A 188 2.54 -9.58 14.27
CA ASP A 188 3.87 -9.46 13.65
C ASP A 188 4.09 -8.04 13.11
N ILE A 189 3.09 -7.45 12.45
CA ILE A 189 3.12 -6.06 11.96
C ILE A 189 3.32 -5.06 13.10
N ILE A 190 2.57 -5.22 14.21
CA ILE A 190 2.75 -4.41 15.43
C ILE A 190 4.17 -4.58 15.98
N THR A 191 4.70 -5.80 15.98
CA THR A 191 6.06 -6.11 16.46
C THR A 191 7.13 -5.43 15.60
N TRP A 192 7.03 -5.53 14.27
CA TRP A 192 7.98 -4.92 13.33
C TRP A 192 7.95 -3.38 13.40
N LEU A 193 6.76 -2.77 13.47
CA LEU A 193 6.65 -1.32 13.68
C LEU A 193 7.18 -0.86 15.05
N SER A 194 7.02 -1.68 16.09
CA SER A 194 7.57 -1.40 17.42
C SER A 194 9.11 -1.55 17.45
N ALA A 195 9.66 -2.48 16.67
CA ALA A 195 11.10 -2.61 16.47
C ALA A 195 11.65 -1.39 15.72
N ALA A 196 11.03 -0.99 14.60
CA ALA A 196 11.43 0.20 13.84
C ALA A 196 11.40 1.48 14.71
N LEU A 197 10.39 1.65 15.57
CA LEU A 197 10.37 2.71 16.59
C LEU A 197 11.58 2.64 17.53
N THR A 198 11.83 1.46 18.12
CA THR A 198 12.94 1.24 19.05
C THR A 198 14.30 1.51 18.39
N ASN A 199 14.42 1.23 17.10
CA ASN A 199 15.64 1.50 16.33
C ASN A 199 15.88 3.00 16.12
N GLN A 200 14.83 3.80 15.86
CA GLN A 200 14.96 5.27 15.78
C GLN A 200 15.36 5.88 17.14
N ASP A 201 14.70 5.44 18.22
CA ASP A 201 15.05 5.83 19.59
C ASP A 201 16.51 5.45 19.92
N THR A 202 16.94 4.23 19.55
CA THR A 202 18.29 3.72 19.86
C THR A 202 19.39 4.41 19.05
N CYS A 203 19.17 4.73 17.78
CA CYS A 203 20.11 5.57 17.03
C CYS A 203 20.25 6.95 17.70
N THR A 204 19.13 7.58 18.08
CA THR A 204 19.12 8.91 18.69
C THR A 204 19.82 8.92 20.06
N ASP A 205 19.53 7.93 20.92
CA ASP A 205 20.25 7.69 22.18
C ASP A 205 21.75 7.45 21.94
N GLY A 206 22.15 6.82 20.84
CA GLY A 206 23.56 6.63 20.44
C GLY A 206 24.34 7.93 20.23
N PHE A 207 23.66 9.03 19.86
CA PHE A 207 24.26 10.36 19.73
C PHE A 207 24.05 11.27 20.96
N SER A 208 23.33 10.84 22.00
CA SER A 208 23.01 11.64 23.19
C SER A 208 24.22 12.37 23.78
N GLU A 209 25.26 11.63 24.15
CA GLU A 209 26.50 12.11 24.78
C GLU A 209 27.58 12.59 23.78
N LEU A 210 27.23 12.81 22.51
CA LEU A 210 28.13 13.28 21.46
C LEU A 210 27.89 14.76 21.11
N SER A 211 28.80 15.36 20.34
CA SER A 211 28.71 16.74 19.86
C SER A 211 29.39 16.91 18.50
N GLY A 212 29.10 18.02 17.81
CA GLY A 212 29.71 18.36 16.52
C GLY A 212 28.88 17.99 15.29
N THR A 213 29.44 18.26 14.11
CA THR A 213 28.73 18.31 12.83
C THR A 213 27.96 17.03 12.47
N VAL A 214 28.53 15.86 12.73
CA VAL A 214 27.91 14.56 12.39
C VAL A 214 26.63 14.34 13.19
N LYS A 215 26.65 14.60 14.51
CA LYS A 215 25.44 14.50 15.35
C LYS A 215 24.32 15.40 14.84
N ASN A 216 24.65 16.65 14.52
CA ASN A 216 23.65 17.61 14.04
C ASN A 216 23.06 17.16 12.70
N GLN A 217 23.90 16.78 11.73
CA GLN A 217 23.43 16.30 10.43
C GLN A 217 22.63 14.99 10.53
N MET A 218 22.96 14.09 11.45
CA MET A 218 22.14 12.90 11.73
C MET A 218 20.78 13.30 12.33
N ALA A 219 20.76 14.17 13.35
CA ALA A 219 19.49 14.66 13.94
C ALA A 219 18.58 15.34 12.89
N ASP A 220 19.15 16.14 11.99
CA ASP A 220 18.41 16.78 10.89
C ASP A 220 17.85 15.76 9.88
N LYS A 221 18.60 14.69 9.58
CA LYS A 221 18.21 13.62 8.63
C LYS A 221 17.22 12.61 9.24
N LEU A 222 17.25 12.43 10.57
CA LEU A 222 16.36 11.56 11.35
C LEU A 222 15.06 12.25 11.80
N HIS A 223 14.93 13.56 11.55
CA HIS A 223 13.82 14.39 12.02
C HIS A 223 12.43 13.83 11.61
N ASN A 224 11.50 13.76 12.57
CA ASN A 224 10.17 13.17 12.47
C ASN A 224 10.09 11.65 12.22
N LEU A 225 11.19 10.88 12.14
CA LEU A 225 11.09 9.44 11.83
C LEU A 225 10.36 8.64 12.90
N SER A 226 10.68 8.86 14.19
CA SER A 226 9.99 8.18 15.30
C SER A 226 8.49 8.49 15.29
N GLU A 227 8.15 9.72 14.94
CA GLU A 227 6.80 10.26 14.92
C GLU A 227 5.99 9.73 13.72
N LEU A 228 6.64 9.53 12.57
CA LEU A 228 6.05 8.87 11.40
C LEU A 228 5.77 7.39 11.67
N VAL A 229 6.74 6.62 12.19
CA VAL A 229 6.53 5.20 12.54
C VAL A 229 5.46 5.08 13.65
N SER A 230 5.45 6.00 14.63
CA SER A 230 4.43 6.04 15.69
C SER A 230 3.03 6.32 15.15
N ASN A 231 2.90 7.24 14.20
CA ASN A 231 1.64 7.49 13.51
C ASN A 231 1.21 6.28 12.67
N CYS A 232 2.14 5.63 11.95
CA CYS A 232 1.86 4.44 11.14
C CYS A 232 1.35 3.27 11.98
N LEU A 233 1.97 3.03 13.15
CA LEU A 233 1.52 2.03 14.12
C LEU A 233 0.13 2.37 14.69
N ALA A 234 -0.11 3.64 15.05
CA ALA A 234 -1.41 4.07 15.56
C ALA A 234 -2.53 3.97 14.51
N LEU A 235 -2.22 4.18 13.23
CA LEU A 235 -3.16 4.01 12.12
C LEU A 235 -3.47 2.52 11.87
N PHE A 236 -2.45 1.65 11.80
CA PHE A 236 -2.65 0.21 11.61
C PHE A 236 -3.40 -0.45 12.77
N SER A 237 -2.97 -0.22 14.01
CA SER A 237 -3.68 -0.71 15.21
C SER A 237 -5.08 -0.09 15.34
N GLY A 238 -5.32 1.06 14.72
CA GLY A 238 -6.62 1.72 14.66
C GLY A 238 -7.57 1.18 13.58
N SER A 239 -7.10 0.37 12.62
CA SER A 239 -7.94 -0.22 11.56
C SER A 239 -8.32 -1.68 11.83
N GLU A 240 -7.43 -2.49 12.40
CA GLU A 240 -7.63 -3.94 12.47
C GLU A 240 -8.69 -4.38 13.51
N THR A 241 -8.74 -3.79 14.72
CA THR A 241 -9.78 -4.09 15.73
C THR A 241 -10.04 -2.94 16.71
N SER A 242 -11.20 -2.99 17.37
CA SER A 242 -11.64 -2.09 18.45
C SER A 242 -10.85 -2.21 19.75
N ASP A 243 -10.02 -3.23 19.91
CA ASP A 243 -9.66 -3.76 21.22
C ASP A 243 -8.61 -2.90 21.97
N PHE A 244 -8.00 -1.95 21.27
CA PHE A 244 -7.13 -0.92 21.83
C PHE A 244 -7.75 0.49 21.83
N ALA A 245 -9.06 0.63 21.54
CA ALA A 245 -9.77 1.92 21.47
C ALA A 245 -9.96 2.56 22.86
N GLY A 246 -8.88 3.09 23.42
CA GLY A 246 -8.82 3.68 24.76
C GLY A 246 -7.47 3.55 25.46
N VAL A 247 -6.55 2.71 24.94
CA VAL A 247 -5.17 2.62 25.44
C VAL A 247 -4.33 3.73 24.79
N PRO A 248 -3.85 4.74 25.53
CA PRO A 248 -3.01 5.77 24.94
C PRO A 248 -1.66 5.16 24.57
N ILE A 249 -1.22 5.29 23.31
CA ILE A 249 0.14 4.90 22.86
C ILE A 249 1.17 5.94 23.33
N GLN A 250 1.15 6.21 24.64
CA GLN A 250 2.23 6.88 25.33
C GLN A 250 3.34 5.85 25.54
N ASN A 251 4.28 5.77 24.59
CA ASN A 251 5.64 5.32 24.86
C ASN A 251 6.24 6.28 25.90
N LYS A 252 5.90 6.03 27.17
CA LYS A 252 6.67 6.36 28.35
C LYS A 252 7.57 5.15 28.56
N ARG A 253 8.88 5.40 28.66
CA ARG A 253 9.90 4.38 28.94
C ARG A 253 9.60 3.76 30.31
N ARG A 254 8.73 2.74 30.35
CA ARG A 254 8.48 1.90 31.54
C ARG A 254 9.74 1.06 31.76
N LEU A 255 10.75 1.70 32.34
CA LEU A 255 11.78 1.05 33.14
C LEU A 255 11.06 0.01 34.01
N MET A 256 11.55 -1.23 33.98
CA MET A 256 10.87 -2.41 34.52
C MET A 256 10.56 -2.23 36.00
N LYS A 257 9.36 -1.71 36.29
CA LYS A 257 8.80 -1.66 37.63
C LYS A 257 8.07 -2.96 37.85
N GLU A 258 8.41 -3.67 38.91
CA GLU A 258 7.61 -4.77 39.44
C GLU A 258 6.26 -4.20 39.90
N GLU A 259 5.26 -4.28 39.02
CA GLU A 259 3.85 -4.20 39.39
C GLU A 259 3.50 -5.57 39.97
N GLY A 260 3.64 -5.66 41.30
CA GLY A 260 3.73 -6.93 42.02
C GLY A 260 2.47 -7.81 41.97
N GLU A 261 2.72 -9.09 42.23
CA GLU A 261 1.82 -10.01 42.93
C GLU A 261 0.34 -9.91 42.58
N ASN A 262 -0.04 -10.58 41.49
CA ASN A 262 -1.30 -11.29 41.45
C ASN A 262 -0.94 -12.77 41.31
N GLU A 263 -0.87 -13.49 42.42
CA GLU A 263 -0.67 -14.94 42.45
C GLU A 263 -1.89 -15.63 41.82
N ASP A 264 -1.73 -16.09 40.59
CA ASP A 264 -2.65 -17.02 39.94
C ASP A 264 -1.83 -18.25 39.53
N SER A 265 -2.27 -19.44 39.95
CA SER A 265 -1.38 -20.56 40.30
C SER A 265 -0.79 -21.37 39.13
N SER A 266 -0.35 -20.69 38.07
CA SER A 266 0.55 -21.21 37.02
C SER A 266 1.88 -20.45 37.07
N GLY A 267 2.91 -21.05 37.69
CA GLY A 267 4.07 -20.33 38.23
C GLY A 267 4.81 -19.39 37.27
N ASN A 268 4.99 -18.14 37.71
CA ASN A 268 5.94 -17.11 37.26
C ASN A 268 6.07 -16.78 35.75
N PHE A 269 5.21 -17.28 34.87
CA PHE A 269 5.26 -16.93 33.44
C PHE A 269 4.50 -15.62 33.13
N PRO A 270 5.06 -14.72 32.30
CA PRO A 270 4.38 -13.49 31.87
C PRO A 270 3.03 -13.75 31.18
N ARG A 271 2.07 -12.84 31.37
CA ARG A 271 0.72 -12.95 30.80
C ARG A 271 0.70 -13.10 29.27
N TRP A 272 1.68 -12.54 28.55
CA TRP A 272 1.82 -12.66 27.10
C TRP A 272 2.20 -14.07 26.62
N MET A 273 2.80 -14.90 27.48
CA MET A 273 3.25 -16.24 27.12
C MET A 273 2.07 -17.22 27.09
N ARG A 274 1.85 -17.87 25.96
CA ARG A 274 0.72 -18.80 25.72
C ARG A 274 0.90 -20.08 26.53
N GLU A 275 -0.19 -20.74 26.91
CA GLU A 275 -0.17 -21.96 27.73
C GLU A 275 0.75 -23.06 27.16
N ARG A 276 0.76 -23.23 25.82
CA ARG A 276 1.64 -24.17 25.11
C ARG A 276 3.14 -23.86 25.31
N GLU A 277 3.51 -22.59 25.48
CA GLU A 277 4.89 -22.16 25.75
C GLU A 277 5.27 -22.41 27.21
N ARG A 278 4.39 -22.02 28.15
CA ARG A 278 4.56 -22.34 29.58
C ARG A 278 4.77 -23.84 29.76
N ARG A 279 3.89 -24.66 29.17
CA ARG A 279 3.98 -26.12 29.19
C ARG A 279 5.31 -26.63 28.63
N LEU A 280 5.76 -26.12 27.47
CA LEU A 280 7.04 -26.49 26.86
C LEU A 280 8.22 -26.17 27.78
N LEU A 281 8.21 -25.00 28.45
CA LEU A 281 9.28 -24.60 29.39
C LEU A 281 9.24 -25.38 30.72
N THR A 282 8.07 -25.90 31.13
CA THR A 282 7.94 -26.78 32.31
C THR A 282 8.21 -28.27 32.03
N LEU A 283 8.36 -28.69 30.77
CA LEU A 283 8.60 -30.10 30.46
C LEU A 283 10.02 -30.52 30.86
N PRO A 284 10.19 -31.68 31.54
CA PRO A 284 11.52 -32.21 31.82
C PRO A 284 12.23 -32.58 30.52
N VAL A 285 13.52 -32.28 30.42
CA VAL A 285 14.35 -32.40 29.20
C VAL A 285 14.22 -33.75 28.51
N GLY A 286 14.11 -34.86 29.25
CA GLY A 286 13.98 -36.22 28.69
C GLY A 286 12.67 -36.49 27.92
N VAL A 287 11.69 -35.58 27.99
CA VAL A 287 10.41 -35.63 27.25
C VAL A 287 10.39 -34.59 26.11
N LEU A 288 11.39 -33.71 26.04
CA LEU A 288 11.40 -32.56 25.15
C LEU A 288 12.04 -32.91 23.79
N GLN A 289 11.21 -33.02 22.75
CA GLN A 289 11.65 -33.29 21.38
C GLN A 289 12.27 -32.02 20.76
N ALA A 290 13.59 -31.89 20.85
CA ALA A 290 14.33 -30.80 20.23
C ALA A 290 14.60 -31.05 18.73
N ASP A 291 14.51 -30.00 17.91
CA ASP A 291 14.90 -30.02 16.50
C ASP A 291 16.44 -29.96 16.35
N ILE A 292 17.11 -29.27 17.27
CA ILE A 292 18.57 -29.08 17.27
C ILE A 292 19.08 -29.18 18.72
N VAL A 293 20.06 -30.05 18.95
CA VAL A 293 20.78 -30.16 20.24
C VAL A 293 22.18 -29.56 20.11
N VAL A 294 22.54 -28.62 20.98
CA VAL A 294 23.87 -28.02 21.05
C VAL A 294 24.72 -28.76 22.08
N SER A 295 25.91 -29.23 21.68
CA SER A 295 26.85 -29.95 22.54
C SER A 295 28.29 -29.57 22.25
N GLN A 296 28.94 -28.86 23.17
CA GLN A 296 30.37 -28.56 23.12
C GLN A 296 31.22 -29.85 23.02
N ASN A 297 30.77 -30.92 23.69
CA ASN A 297 31.40 -32.25 23.67
C ASN A 297 31.10 -33.07 22.40
N GLY A 298 30.34 -32.53 21.44
CA GLY A 298 30.00 -33.20 20.17
C GLY A 298 28.92 -34.27 20.25
N ASN A 299 28.32 -34.53 21.43
CA ASN A 299 27.22 -35.48 21.61
C ASN A 299 25.86 -34.83 21.27
N GLY A 300 25.78 -34.12 20.15
CA GLY A 300 24.63 -33.32 19.76
C GLY A 300 24.63 -32.97 18.27
N THR A 301 23.58 -32.31 17.81
CA THR A 301 23.34 -31.92 16.42
C THR A 301 24.35 -30.90 15.88
N VAL A 302 24.90 -30.05 16.76
CA VAL A 302 25.85 -28.96 16.49
C VAL A 302 26.73 -28.70 17.72
N LYS A 303 27.89 -28.06 17.54
CA LYS A 303 28.81 -27.74 18.64
C LYS A 303 28.56 -26.36 19.26
N THR A 304 28.16 -25.38 18.47
CA THR A 304 27.97 -23.99 18.91
C THR A 304 26.52 -23.53 18.77
N ILE A 305 26.15 -22.52 19.56
CA ILE A 305 24.83 -21.86 19.44
C ILE A 305 24.71 -21.13 18.08
N ALA A 306 25.81 -20.60 17.55
CA ALA A 306 25.84 -19.98 16.22
C ALA A 306 25.52 -20.98 15.08
N GLU A 307 26.08 -22.20 15.14
CA GLU A 307 25.68 -23.28 14.22
C GLU A 307 24.19 -23.64 14.37
N ALA A 308 23.66 -23.64 15.59
CA ALA A 308 22.26 -23.94 15.86
C ALA A 308 21.32 -22.91 15.21
N ILE A 309 21.61 -21.62 15.42
CA ILE A 309 20.87 -20.50 14.83
C ILE A 309 20.95 -20.55 13.30
N LYS A 310 22.15 -20.75 12.74
CA LYS A 310 22.35 -20.86 11.27
C LYS A 310 21.66 -22.07 10.64
N LYS A 311 21.37 -23.12 11.42
CA LYS A 311 20.67 -24.33 10.98
C LYS A 311 19.16 -24.26 11.18
N ALA A 312 18.64 -23.27 11.92
CA ALA A 312 17.22 -23.03 12.01
C ALA A 312 16.67 -22.47 10.67
N PRO A 313 15.50 -22.94 10.19
CA PRO A 313 14.92 -22.46 8.94
C PRO A 313 14.45 -21.00 9.07
N GLN A 314 14.99 -20.13 8.21
CA GLN A 314 14.55 -18.74 8.11
C GLN A 314 13.07 -18.67 7.67
N TYR A 315 12.34 -17.66 8.19
CA TYR A 315 10.92 -17.40 7.87
C TYR A 315 9.98 -18.61 8.04
N SER A 316 10.27 -19.50 8.99
CA SER A 316 9.50 -20.72 9.16
C SER A 316 8.29 -20.57 10.08
N ASN A 317 7.12 -20.95 9.58
CA ASN A 317 5.86 -20.96 10.36
C ASN A 317 5.80 -22.07 11.43
N ARG A 318 6.80 -22.96 11.51
CA ARG A 318 6.95 -23.91 12.63
C ARG A 318 7.89 -23.34 13.68
N ARG A 319 7.58 -23.58 14.96
CA ARG A 319 8.58 -23.40 16.02
C ARG A 319 9.75 -24.36 15.78
N THR A 320 10.96 -23.85 15.92
CA THR A 320 12.19 -24.65 15.99
C THR A 320 12.65 -24.66 17.45
N ILE A 321 12.86 -25.85 18.00
CA ILE A 321 13.23 -26.09 19.40
C ILE A 321 14.73 -26.39 19.45
N ILE A 322 15.51 -25.41 19.90
CA ILE A 322 16.95 -25.56 20.14
C ILE A 322 17.18 -25.88 21.61
N TYR A 323 17.69 -27.06 21.92
CA TYR A 323 18.10 -27.45 23.27
C TYR A 323 19.61 -27.30 23.43
N VAL A 324 20.04 -26.44 24.36
CA VAL A 324 21.45 -26.24 24.69
C VAL A 324 21.79 -27.09 25.91
N MET A 325 22.66 -28.09 25.75
CA MET A 325 23.17 -28.83 26.91
C MET A 325 24.13 -27.96 27.73
N ALA A 326 24.11 -28.14 29.06
CA ALA A 326 25.05 -27.48 29.95
C ALA A 326 26.50 -27.79 29.56
N GLY A 327 27.34 -26.75 29.51
CA GLY A 327 28.79 -26.89 29.46
C GLY A 327 29.35 -27.45 30.77
N ARG A 328 30.62 -27.83 30.74
CA ARG A 328 31.46 -28.10 31.92
C ARG A 328 32.67 -27.17 31.85
#